data_AF-A0A1I5N2X3-F1
#
_entry.id   AF-A0A1I5N2X3-F1
#
_cell.length_a   1.000
_cell.length_b   1.000
_cell.length_c   1.000
_cell.angle_alpha   90.00
_cell.angle_beta   90.00
_cell.angle_gamma   90.00
#
_symmetry.space_group_name_H-M   'P 1'
#
loop_
_entity.id
_entity.type
_entity.pdbx_description
1 polymer ?
#
loop_
_entity_poly.entity_id
_entity_poly.type
_entity_poly.pdbx_seq_one_letter_code
_entity_poly.pdbx_strand_id
1 'polypeptide(L)'
;MNEQKRLNAFESGTTVREAVRKYLDHRKNDCGLKQTTVDLEKRRLAYLVDYCDDQGINTISELASHDPDKYRSWRRTDAASEVDTLAESTVDSHMKTIVRFVKFARGREDE
;
A
#
# COMPACT_ATOMS: atom_id res chain seq x y z
N MET A 1 -17.89 7.01 -23.72
CA MET A 1 -17.79 6.90 -22.25
C MET A 1 -16.53 7.65 -21.86
N ASN A 2 -16.66 8.79 -21.19
CA ASN A 2 -15.66 9.88 -21.22
C ASN A 2 -14.36 9.55 -20.46
N GLU A 3 -13.22 9.66 -21.16
CA GLU A 3 -11.85 9.39 -20.69
C GLU A 3 -11.45 10.29 -19.50
N GLN A 4 -12.10 11.45 -19.37
CA GLN A 4 -11.95 12.36 -18.23
C GLN A 4 -12.41 11.80 -16.87
N LYS A 5 -13.18 10.70 -16.83
CA LYS A 5 -13.61 10.06 -15.57
C LYS A 5 -12.60 9.04 -15.02
N ARG A 6 -11.51 8.75 -15.74
CA ARG A 6 -10.45 7.81 -15.33
C ARG A 6 -9.24 8.48 -14.65
N LEU A 7 -9.17 9.81 -14.60
CA LEU A 7 -7.96 10.54 -14.19
C LEU A 7 -7.74 10.66 -12.67
N ASN A 8 -8.53 9.96 -11.87
CA ASN A 8 -8.19 9.64 -10.50
C ASN A 8 -8.62 8.18 -10.29
N ALA A 9 -7.67 7.24 -10.18
CA ALA A 9 -8.02 5.87 -9.78
C ALA A 9 -8.78 5.85 -8.45
N PHE A 10 -8.58 6.89 -7.63
CA PHE A 10 -9.21 7.12 -6.35
C PHE A 10 -9.58 8.59 -6.17
N GLU A 11 -10.83 8.86 -5.80
CA GLU A 11 -11.28 10.21 -5.42
C GLU A 11 -10.51 10.69 -4.18
N SER A 12 -10.33 12.01 -4.00
CA SER A 12 -9.52 12.59 -2.92
C SER A 12 -9.94 12.18 -1.51
N GLY A 13 -11.16 11.66 -1.33
CA GLY A 13 -11.67 11.12 -0.06
C GLY A 13 -11.56 9.59 0.09
N THR A 14 -10.92 8.89 -0.84
CA THR A 14 -10.80 7.43 -0.74
C THR A 14 -9.93 7.06 0.45
N THR A 15 -10.47 6.21 1.33
CA THR A 15 -9.74 5.71 2.48
C THR A 15 -8.60 4.78 2.07
N VAL A 16 -7.57 4.70 2.91
CA VAL A 16 -6.43 3.78 2.68
C VAL A 16 -6.93 2.33 2.53
N ARG A 17 -7.88 1.91 3.36
CA ARG A 17 -8.44 0.55 3.36
C ARG A 17 -9.19 0.24 2.06
N GLU A 18 -10.00 1.16 1.57
CA GLU A 18 -10.70 0.99 0.29
C GLU A 18 -9.74 0.93 -0.88
N ALA A 19 -8.71 1.76 -0.87
CA ALA A 19 -7.71 1.75 -1.92
C ALA A 19 -6.91 0.45 -1.94
N VAL A 20 -6.50 -0.07 -0.78
CA VAL A 20 -5.86 -1.38 -0.66
C VAL A 20 -6.77 -2.48 -1.21
N ARG A 21 -8.07 -2.44 -0.92
CA ARG A 21 -9.03 -3.42 -1.45
C ARG A 21 -9.09 -3.39 -2.97
N LYS A 22 -9.24 -2.20 -3.58
CA LYS A 22 -9.30 -2.08 -5.05
C LYS A 22 -7.98 -2.47 -5.72
N TYR A 23 -6.84 -2.14 -5.10
CA TYR A 23 -5.53 -2.56 -5.57
C TYR A 23 -5.40 -4.10 -5.58
N LEU A 24 -5.70 -4.76 -4.46
CA LEU A 24 -5.62 -6.21 -4.37
C LEU A 24 -6.58 -6.93 -5.32
N ASP A 25 -7.77 -6.37 -5.54
CA ASP A 25 -8.71 -6.88 -6.54
C ASP A 25 -8.14 -6.76 -7.96
N HIS A 26 -7.56 -5.61 -8.32
CA HIS A 26 -6.87 -5.43 -9.59
C HIS A 26 -5.71 -6.43 -9.76
N ARG A 27 -4.85 -6.59 -8.74
CA ARG A 27 -3.74 -7.56 -8.77
C ARG A 27 -4.21 -9.01 -8.87
N LYS A 28 -5.35 -9.36 -8.27
CA LYS A 28 -5.94 -10.69 -8.35
C LYS A 28 -6.46 -11.01 -9.77
N ASN A 29 -6.97 -10.00 -10.48
CA ASN A 29 -7.47 -10.14 -11.84
C ASN A 29 -6.36 -10.05 -12.91
N ASP A 30 -5.11 -9.77 -12.52
CA ASP A 30 -3.93 -9.81 -13.39
C ASP A 30 -3.58 -11.27 -13.74
N CYS A 31 -3.90 -11.69 -14.97
CA CYS A 31 -3.74 -13.06 -15.47
C CYS A 31 -2.29 -13.58 -15.38
N GLY A 32 -1.29 -12.69 -15.29
CA GLY A 32 0.12 -13.06 -15.15
C GLY A 32 0.59 -13.25 -13.70
N LEU A 33 -0.22 -12.90 -12.70
CA LEU A 33 0.22 -12.86 -11.31
C LEU A 33 -0.13 -14.13 -10.55
N LYS A 34 0.87 -14.72 -9.88
CA LYS A 34 0.65 -15.85 -8.97
C LYS A 34 -0.15 -15.42 -7.75
N GLN A 35 -1.13 -16.24 -7.35
CA GLN A 35 -1.93 -16.03 -6.14
C GLN A 35 -1.06 -15.85 -4.89
N THR A 36 0.03 -16.60 -4.76
CA THR A 36 1.01 -16.45 -3.65
C THR A 36 1.60 -15.05 -3.54
N THR A 37 1.77 -14.35 -4.68
CA THR A 37 2.27 -12.98 -4.70
C THR A 37 1.20 -12.01 -4.20
N VAL A 38 -0.06 -12.21 -4.59
CA VAL A 38 -1.20 -11.42 -4.10
C VAL A 38 -1.37 -11.58 -2.58
N ASP A 39 -1.25 -12.81 -2.07
CA ASP A 39 -1.33 -13.08 -0.63
C ASP A 39 -0.20 -12.41 0.15
N LEU A 40 1.00 -12.35 -0.43
CA LEU A 40 2.15 -11.64 0.14
C LEU A 40 1.92 -10.12 0.15
N GLU A 41 1.47 -9.56 -0.97
CA GLU A 41 1.12 -8.14 -1.08
C GLU A 41 0.00 -7.78 -0.08
N LYS A 42 -1.01 -8.63 0.07
CA LYS A 42 -2.10 -8.46 1.06
C LYS A 42 -1.57 -8.38 2.49
N ARG A 43 -0.67 -9.30 2.89
CA ARG A 43 -0.06 -9.27 4.23
C ARG A 43 0.74 -7.99 4.46
N ARG A 44 1.51 -7.54 3.47
CA ARG A 44 2.32 -6.31 3.56
C ARG A 44 1.46 -5.06 3.68
N LEU A 45 0.39 -4.98 2.89
CA LEU A 45 -0.53 -3.85 2.91
C LEU A 45 -1.41 -3.85 4.16
N ALA A 46 -1.63 -4.98 4.82
CA ALA A 46 -2.28 -5.01 6.14
C ALA A 46 -1.48 -4.19 7.17
N TYR A 47 -0.17 -4.41 7.26
CA TYR A 47 0.70 -3.60 8.13
C TYR A 47 0.72 -2.12 7.75
N LEU A 48 0.57 -1.78 6.47
CA LEU A 48 0.41 -0.39 6.04
C LEU A 48 -0.89 0.21 6.58
N VAL A 49 -2.00 -0.54 6.53
CA VAL A 49 -3.28 -0.08 7.07
C VAL A 49 -3.19 0.11 8.58
N ASP A 50 -2.54 -0.80 9.30
CA ASP A 50 -2.35 -0.69 10.75
C ASP A 50 -1.49 0.53 11.11
N TYR A 51 -0.41 0.76 10.37
CA TYR A 51 0.39 1.98 10.50
C TYR A 51 -0.44 3.25 10.24
N CYS A 52 -1.26 3.24 9.19
CA CYS A 52 -2.11 4.39 8.88
C CYS A 52 -3.14 4.65 9.99
N ASP A 53 -3.69 3.62 10.61
CA ASP A 53 -4.61 3.74 11.75
C ASP A 53 -3.89 4.37 12.96
N ASP A 54 -2.70 3.88 13.30
CA ASP A 54 -1.87 4.37 14.40
C ASP A 54 -1.43 5.83 14.23
N GLN A 55 -1.14 6.24 13.00
CA GLN A 55 -0.71 7.59 12.66
C GLN A 55 -1.86 8.55 12.31
N GLY A 56 -3.12 8.09 12.33
CA GLY A 56 -4.29 8.89 11.96
C GLY A 56 -4.37 9.26 10.47
N ILE A 57 -3.73 8.48 9.60
CA ILE A 57 -3.73 8.65 8.15
C ILE A 57 -4.96 7.93 7.58
N ASN A 58 -5.98 8.68 7.20
CA ASN A 58 -7.26 8.10 6.80
C ASN A 58 -7.37 7.92 5.28
N THR A 59 -6.81 8.86 4.52
CA THR A 59 -6.96 8.93 3.06
C THR A 59 -5.65 8.63 2.32
N ILE A 60 -5.78 8.25 1.05
CA ILE A 60 -4.61 8.05 0.18
C ILE A 60 -3.84 9.34 -0.07
N SER A 61 -4.51 10.49 -0.10
CA SER A 61 -3.84 11.78 -0.28
C SER A 61 -2.91 12.11 0.89
N GLU A 62 -3.34 11.80 2.11
CA GLU A 62 -2.53 11.94 3.31
C GLU A 62 -1.36 10.97 3.28
N LEU A 63 -1.61 9.69 2.97
CA LEU A 63 -0.54 8.69 2.85
C LEU A 63 0.50 9.07 1.79
N ALA A 64 0.07 9.58 0.63
CA ALA A 64 0.96 9.97 -0.45
C ALA A 64 1.80 11.20 -0.13
N SER A 65 1.34 12.04 0.80
CA SER A 65 2.08 13.19 1.33
C SER A 65 2.93 12.83 2.55
N HIS A 66 2.77 11.61 3.08
CA HIS A 66 3.45 11.16 4.26
C HIS A 66 4.88 10.72 3.96
N ASP A 67 5.77 10.95 4.93
CA ASP A 67 7.16 10.50 4.85
C ASP A 67 7.26 8.97 4.89
N PRO A 68 7.87 8.32 3.89
CA PRO A 68 7.99 6.86 3.83
C PRO A 68 8.97 6.28 4.85
N ASP A 69 9.96 7.05 5.31
CA ASP A 69 10.94 6.60 6.31
C ASP A 69 10.30 6.39 7.69
N LYS A 70 9.22 7.11 8.01
CA LYS A 70 8.43 6.84 9.22
C LYS A 70 7.80 5.45 9.23
N TYR A 71 7.25 4.98 8.11
CA TYR A 71 6.76 3.60 8.01
C TYR A 71 7.91 2.60 8.17
N ARG A 72 9.07 2.90 7.58
CA ARG A 72 10.27 2.04 7.68
C ARG A 72 10.72 1.87 9.13
N SER A 73 10.75 2.96 9.89
CA SER A 73 11.07 2.93 11.32
C SER A 73 10.01 2.15 12.09
N TRP A 74 8.73 2.54 11.98
CA TRP A 74 7.63 1.89 12.69
C TRP A 74 7.57 0.38 12.43
N ARG A 75 7.73 -0.06 11.18
CA ARG A 75 7.67 -1.49 10.83
C ARG A 75 8.80 -2.28 11.47
N ARG A 76 9.94 -1.64 11.73
CA ARG A 76 11.14 -2.26 12.29
C ARG A 76 11.09 -2.35 13.81
N THR A 77 10.47 -1.39 14.50
CA THR A 77 10.55 -1.24 15.97
C THR A 77 9.22 -1.34 16.69
N ASP A 78 8.13 -0.84 16.11
CA ASP A 78 6.85 -0.64 16.80
C ASP A 78 5.76 -1.62 16.34
N ALA A 79 5.86 -2.12 15.12
CA ALA A 79 4.93 -3.11 14.61
C ALA A 79 5.11 -4.44 15.34
N ALA A 80 4.12 -4.81 16.16
CA ALA A 80 4.08 -6.05 16.93
C ALA A 80 4.56 -7.25 16.09
N SER A 81 5.71 -7.81 16.46
CA SER A 81 6.37 -8.90 15.77
C SER A 81 7.01 -9.81 16.80
N GLU A 82 7.09 -11.11 16.53
CA GLU A 82 7.74 -12.10 17.41
C GLU A 82 9.27 -11.90 17.50
N VAL A 83 9.81 -10.90 16.80
CA VAL A 83 11.23 -10.54 16.76
C VAL A 83 11.40 -9.07 17.15
N ASP A 84 12.42 -8.78 17.96
CA ASP A 84 12.78 -7.42 18.42
C ASP A 84 13.08 -6.45 17.28
N THR A 85 13.59 -6.94 16.15
CA THR A 85 13.93 -6.10 14.99
C THR A 85 13.84 -6.90 13.71
N LEU A 86 13.04 -6.40 12.75
CA LEU A 86 12.95 -7.01 11.42
C LEU A 86 14.18 -6.77 10.57
N ALA A 87 14.54 -7.79 9.79
CA ALA A 87 15.60 -7.68 8.79
C ALA A 87 15.27 -6.59 7.76
N GLU A 88 16.26 -5.77 7.43
CA GLU A 88 16.11 -4.63 6.52
C GLU A 88 15.59 -5.01 5.14
N SER A 89 15.99 -6.18 4.62
CA SER A 89 15.51 -6.75 3.36
C SER A 89 14.00 -7.04 3.35
N THR A 90 13.43 -7.36 4.51
CA THR A 90 11.98 -7.58 4.65
C THR A 90 11.24 -6.25 4.57
N VAL A 91 11.77 -5.21 5.25
CA VAL A 91 11.20 -3.87 5.21
C VAL A 91 11.30 -3.27 3.79
N ASP A 92 12.42 -3.45 3.10
CA ASP A 92 12.59 -3.04 1.69
C ASP A 92 11.53 -3.68 0.78
N SER A 93 11.24 -4.97 1.01
CA SER A 93 10.19 -5.67 0.27
C SER A 93 8.79 -5.13 0.55
N HIS A 94 8.52 -4.67 1.78
CA HIS A 94 7.29 -3.94 2.10
C HIS A 94 7.25 -2.60 1.35
N MET A 95 8.33 -1.82 1.38
CA MET A 95 8.42 -0.52 0.72
C MET A 95 8.15 -0.61 -0.78
N LYS A 96 8.72 -1.62 -1.46
CA LYS A 96 8.44 -1.87 -2.89
C LYS A 96 6.96 -2.08 -3.17
N THR A 97 6.26 -2.85 -2.33
CA THR A 97 4.82 -3.06 -2.43
C THR A 97 4.04 -1.76 -2.19
N ILE A 98 4.43 -0.97 -1.18
CA ILE A 98 3.77 0.31 -0.85
C ILE A 98 3.94 1.33 -1.96
N VAL A 99 5.15 1.47 -2.52
CA VAL A 99 5.42 2.40 -3.63
C VAL A 99 4.57 2.04 -4.85
N ARG A 100 4.51 0.75 -5.22
CA ARG A 100 3.64 0.28 -6.32
C ARG A 100 2.17 0.57 -6.04
N PHE A 101 1.73 0.31 -4.82
CA PHE A 101 0.36 0.61 -4.39
C PHE A 101 0.04 2.11 -4.49
N VAL A 102 0.90 2.98 -4.00
CA VAL A 102 0.70 4.45 -4.05
C VAL A 102 0.72 4.95 -5.50
N LYS A 103 1.60 4.42 -6.36
CA LYS A 103 1.60 4.74 -7.80
C LYS A 103 0.28 4.37 -8.46
N PHE A 104 -0.19 3.15 -8.26
CA PHE A 104 -1.51 2.69 -8.70
C PHE A 104 -2.61 3.62 -8.17
N ALA A 105 -2.51 4.00 -6.89
CA ALA A 105 -3.50 4.86 -6.27
C ALA A 105 -3.53 6.30 -6.81
N ARG A 106 -2.45 6.74 -7.43
CA ARG A 106 -2.35 8.03 -8.11
C ARG A 106 -2.70 7.95 -9.60
N GLY A 107 -3.13 6.78 -10.09
CA GLY A 107 -3.42 6.57 -11.51
C GLY A 107 -2.16 6.60 -12.40
N ARG A 108 -0.97 6.42 -11.81
CA ARG A 108 0.27 6.24 -12.55
C ARG A 108 0.54 4.75 -12.64
N GLU A 109 -0.06 4.11 -13.64
CA GLU A 109 0.29 2.72 -13.96
C GLU A 109 1.77 2.68 -14.40
N ASP A 110 2.50 1.66 -13.94
CA ASP A 110 3.91 1.44 -14.31
C ASP A 110 3.98 1.33 -15.85
N GLU A 111 4.70 2.26 -16.48
CA GLU A 111 5.20 2.14 -17.86
C GLU A 111 6.24 1.01 -17.94
#